data_AF-A0A1C4Z7L1-F1
#
_entry.id   AF-A0A1C4Z7L1-F1
#
_cell.length_a   1.000
_cell.length_b   1.000
_cell.length_c   1.000
_cell.angle_alpha   90.00
_cell.angle_beta   90.00
_cell.angle_gamma   90.00
#
_symmetry.space_group_name_H-M   'P 1'
#
loop_
_entity.id
_entity.type
_entity.pdbx_description
1 polymer ?
#
loop_
_entity_poly.entity_id
_entity_poly.type
_entity_poly.pdbx_seq_one_letter_code
_entity_poly.pdbx_strand_id
1 'polypeptide(L)'
;MASLAEQAVAEWRSTLDALRVLPQIGPDAPVGYGGGIAMGTAIGVRLAAAEPRITAAIFGGGFFVDEPVIMAARQITVPVQFLLPWDDEHVDRSSGLALFDAFASAEKTLHAKPGDHRSVRWVGVDDRRPVTLTTALKCRHMR
;
A
#
# COMPACT_ATOMS: atom_id res chain seq x y z
N MET A 1 -18.34 -1.35 7.33
CA MET A 1 -16.94 -0.87 7.29
C MET A 1 -16.63 -0.04 6.05
N ALA A 2 -17.30 -0.27 4.91
CA ALA A 2 -17.10 0.52 3.68
C ALA A 2 -17.18 2.05 3.89
N SER A 3 -18.15 2.53 4.67
CA SER A 3 -18.34 3.97 4.93
C SER A 3 -17.14 4.65 5.60
N LEU A 4 -16.45 3.97 6.53
CA LEU A 4 -15.28 4.54 7.21
C LEU A 4 -14.09 4.67 6.25
N ALA A 5 -13.87 3.66 5.41
CA ALA A 5 -12.78 3.68 4.45
C ALA A 5 -13.03 4.71 3.34
N GLU A 6 -14.27 4.84 2.88
CA GLU A 6 -14.68 5.88 1.92
C GLU A 6 -14.50 7.29 2.48
N GLN A 7 -14.93 7.53 3.73
CA GLN A 7 -14.71 8.81 4.40
C GLN A 7 -13.22 9.12 4.53
N ALA A 8 -12.42 8.13 4.96
CA ALA A 8 -10.98 8.30 5.11
C ALA A 8 -10.30 8.71 3.79
N VAL A 9 -10.74 8.18 2.63
CA VAL A 9 -10.19 8.59 1.33
C VAL A 9 -10.35 10.09 1.10
N ALA A 10 -11.53 10.66 1.38
CA ALA A 10 -11.76 12.09 1.21
C ALA A 10 -10.88 12.94 2.16
N GLU A 11 -10.76 12.52 3.42
CA GLU A 11 -9.93 13.18 4.42
C GLU A 11 -8.44 13.15 4.05
N TRP A 12 -7.94 12.01 3.55
CA TRP A 12 -6.56 11.88 3.11
C TRP A 12 -6.24 12.71 1.88
N ARG A 13 -7.17 12.83 0.92
CA ARG A 13 -6.99 13.70 -0.25
C ARG A 13 -6.89 15.18 0.16
N SER A 14 -7.77 15.63 1.05
CA SER A 14 -7.73 16.98 1.61
C SER A 14 -6.43 17.23 2.38
N THR A 15 -5.98 16.24 3.15
CA THR A 15 -4.68 16.28 3.83
C THR A 15 -3.53 16.47 2.83
N LEU A 16 -3.53 15.73 1.71
CA LEU A 16 -2.51 15.89 0.66
C LEU A 16 -2.56 17.27 0.00
N ASP A 17 -3.74 17.84 -0.23
CA ASP A 17 -3.88 19.20 -0.75
C ASP A 17 -3.25 20.22 0.21
N ALA A 18 -3.54 20.10 1.51
CA ALA A 18 -2.97 20.96 2.54
C ALA A 18 -1.44 20.79 2.69
N LEU A 19 -0.91 19.58 2.55
CA LEU A 19 0.54 19.36 2.63
C LEU A 19 1.30 20.00 1.44
N ARG A 20 0.71 20.01 0.25
CA ARG A 20 1.35 20.56 -0.95
C ARG A 20 1.55 22.07 -0.93
N VAL A 21 0.73 22.79 -0.16
CA VAL A 21 0.90 24.24 0.01
C VAL A 21 2.02 24.60 1.00
N LEU A 22 2.54 23.63 1.76
CA LEU A 22 3.65 23.86 2.68
C LEU A 22 4.96 24.04 1.89
N PRO A 23 5.71 25.14 2.10
CA PRO A 23 6.95 25.39 1.36
C PRO A 23 8.01 24.30 1.52
N GLN A 24 7.98 23.53 2.62
CA GLN A 24 8.93 22.44 2.89
C GLN A 24 8.65 21.18 2.05
N ILE A 25 7.45 21.06 1.49
CA ILE A 25 7.02 19.92 0.66
C ILE A 25 6.95 20.38 -0.80
N GLY A 26 6.14 21.42 -1.05
CA GLY A 26 5.91 21.96 -2.38
C GLY A 26 4.92 21.13 -3.23
N PRO A 27 4.43 21.70 -4.34
CA PRO A 27 3.38 21.10 -5.16
C PRO A 27 3.82 19.85 -5.93
N ASP A 28 5.11 19.76 -6.26
CA ASP A 28 5.69 18.70 -7.11
C ASP A 28 6.33 17.56 -6.30
N ALA A 29 6.17 17.57 -4.97
CA ALA A 29 6.71 16.50 -4.12
C ALA A 29 6.13 15.14 -4.53
N PRO A 30 6.98 14.12 -4.73
CA PRO A 30 6.53 12.75 -4.97
C PRO A 30 5.73 12.25 -3.76
N VAL A 31 4.57 11.65 -4.02
CA VAL A 31 3.69 11.09 -2.99
C VAL A 31 3.66 9.58 -3.14
N GLY A 32 3.82 8.87 -2.02
CA GLY A 32 3.57 7.44 -1.96
C GLY A 32 2.74 7.10 -0.73
N TYR A 33 2.09 5.95 -0.77
CA TYR A 33 1.43 5.37 0.39
C TYR A 33 2.34 4.34 1.04
N GLY A 34 2.43 4.31 2.37
CA GLY A 34 3.25 3.32 3.05
C GLY A 34 2.90 3.13 4.52
N GLY A 35 3.29 1.97 5.05
CA GLY A 35 3.13 1.64 6.48
C GLY A 35 1.71 1.21 6.90
N GLY A 36 0.79 1.04 5.95
CA GLY A 36 -0.55 0.51 6.25
C GLY A 36 -0.47 -0.96 6.64
N ILE A 37 -1.07 -1.32 7.78
CA ILE A 37 -1.33 -2.71 8.18
C ILE A 37 -2.78 -2.84 8.64
N ALA A 38 -3.36 -4.03 8.50
CA ALA A 38 -4.75 -4.27 8.85
C ALA A 38 -5.70 -3.22 8.20
N MET A 39 -6.44 -2.46 9.02
CA MET A 39 -7.34 -1.40 8.54
C MET A 39 -6.62 -0.30 7.74
N GLY A 40 -5.36 -0.02 8.06
CA GLY A 40 -4.53 0.91 7.29
C GLY A 40 -4.47 0.48 5.83
N THR A 41 -4.29 -0.81 5.55
CA THR A 41 -4.27 -1.33 4.18
C THR A 41 -5.63 -1.24 3.49
N ALA A 42 -6.73 -1.51 4.19
CA ALA A 42 -8.07 -1.37 3.61
C ALA A 42 -8.36 0.08 3.14
N ILE A 43 -7.90 1.07 3.91
CA ILE A 43 -7.98 2.49 3.54
C ILE A 43 -6.97 2.80 2.43
N GLY A 44 -5.74 2.35 2.59
CA GLY A 44 -4.63 2.60 1.68
C GLY A 44 -4.87 2.08 0.26
N VAL A 45 -5.44 0.88 0.12
CA VAL A 45 -5.78 0.32 -1.19
C VAL A 45 -6.84 1.17 -1.88
N ARG A 46 -7.89 1.58 -1.18
CA ARG A 46 -8.91 2.48 -1.75
C ARG A 46 -8.35 3.85 -2.09
N LEU A 47 -7.50 4.40 -1.22
CA LEU A 47 -6.84 5.68 -1.45
C LEU A 47 -5.90 5.62 -2.65
N ALA A 48 -5.04 4.62 -2.74
CA ALA A 48 -4.10 4.46 -3.86
C ALA A 48 -4.80 4.22 -5.20
N ALA A 49 -5.95 3.54 -5.20
CA ALA A 49 -6.77 3.39 -6.40
C ALA A 49 -7.41 4.72 -6.84
N ALA A 50 -7.78 5.57 -5.88
CA ALA A 50 -8.51 6.79 -6.16
C ALA A 50 -7.59 8.01 -6.37
N GLU A 51 -6.44 8.08 -5.73
CA GLU A 51 -5.58 9.27 -5.68
C GLU A 51 -4.41 9.19 -6.66
N PRO A 52 -4.49 9.83 -7.85
CA PRO A 52 -3.48 9.72 -8.89
C PRO A 52 -2.11 10.31 -8.52
N ARG A 53 -2.03 11.12 -7.46
CA ARG A 53 -0.75 11.66 -6.97
C ARG A 53 0.12 10.59 -6.32
N ILE A 54 -0.47 9.49 -5.83
CA ILE A 54 0.28 8.36 -5.27
C ILE A 54 0.96 7.62 -6.42
N THR A 55 2.29 7.61 -6.42
CA THR A 55 3.10 6.99 -7.49
C THR A 55 3.77 5.69 -7.07
N ALA A 56 3.63 5.29 -5.81
CA ALA A 56 4.15 4.04 -5.25
C ALA A 56 3.41 3.69 -3.96
N ALA A 57 3.23 2.40 -3.67
CA ALA A 57 2.50 1.96 -2.48
C ALA A 57 3.16 0.79 -1.74
N ILE A 58 3.10 0.85 -0.41
CA ILE A 58 3.52 -0.24 0.48
C ILE A 58 2.35 -0.58 1.41
N PHE A 59 1.95 -1.84 1.41
CA PHE A 59 0.80 -2.37 2.15
C PHE A 59 1.21 -3.55 3.04
N GLY A 60 0.44 -3.80 4.09
CA GLY A 60 0.59 -4.93 5.00
C GLY A 60 -0.70 -5.74 5.17
N GLY A 61 -0.59 -7.05 5.41
CA GLY A 61 -1.74 -7.93 5.68
C GLY A 61 -2.38 -7.68 7.06
N GLY A 62 -3.13 -8.67 7.56
CA GLY A 62 -3.74 -8.61 8.88
C GLY A 62 -5.14 -7.98 8.94
N PHE A 63 -5.91 -8.04 7.84
CA PHE A 63 -7.34 -7.71 7.86
C PHE A 63 -8.13 -8.62 6.92
N PHE A 64 -9.43 -8.72 7.18
CA PHE A 64 -10.35 -9.41 6.28
C PHE A 64 -10.49 -8.63 4.96
N VAL A 65 -10.10 -9.28 3.87
CA VAL A 65 -10.13 -8.69 2.53
C VAL A 65 -11.51 -8.93 1.91
N ASP A 66 -12.29 -7.87 1.75
CA ASP A 66 -13.60 -7.90 1.12
C ASP A 66 -13.53 -7.60 -0.40
N GLU A 67 -14.60 -7.94 -1.13
CA GLU A 67 -14.67 -7.72 -2.58
C GLU A 67 -14.42 -6.24 -2.98
N PRO A 68 -14.93 -5.23 -2.27
CA PRO A 68 -14.59 -3.83 -2.56
C PRO A 68 -13.08 -3.52 -2.48
N VAL A 69 -12.35 -4.10 -1.53
CA VAL A 69 -10.88 -3.96 -1.47
C VAL A 69 -10.23 -4.62 -2.68
N ILE A 70 -10.68 -5.82 -3.07
CA ILE A 70 -10.18 -6.52 -4.28
C ILE A 70 -10.43 -5.68 -5.54
N MET A 71 -11.62 -5.11 -5.68
CA MET A 71 -11.98 -4.26 -6.82
C MET A 71 -11.16 -2.97 -6.89
N ALA A 72 -10.81 -2.39 -5.75
CA ALA A 72 -9.89 -1.26 -5.69
C ALA A 72 -8.45 -1.67 -6.02
N ALA A 73 -7.98 -2.81 -5.49
CA ALA A 73 -6.64 -3.34 -5.77
C ALA A 73 -6.40 -3.56 -7.28
N ARG A 74 -7.43 -4.03 -8.01
CA ARG A 74 -7.40 -4.21 -9.47
C ARG A 74 -7.19 -2.91 -10.27
N GLN A 75 -7.33 -1.74 -9.64
CA GLN A 75 -7.10 -0.44 -10.28
C GLN A 75 -5.69 0.10 -10.00
N ILE A 76 -4.94 -0.51 -9.08
CA ILE A 76 -3.61 -0.04 -8.68
C ILE A 76 -2.57 -0.60 -9.63
N THR A 77 -2.00 0.29 -10.46
CA THR A 77 -0.98 -0.04 -11.46
C THR A 77 0.42 0.46 -11.08
N VAL A 78 0.53 1.34 -10.08
CA VAL A 78 1.81 1.85 -9.56
C VAL A 78 2.62 0.73 -8.89
N PRO A 79 3.94 0.88 -8.70
CA PRO A 79 4.75 -0.11 -8.00
C PRO A 79 4.23 -0.41 -6.58
N VAL A 80 4.17 -1.71 -6.22
CA VAL A 80 3.63 -2.18 -4.93
C VAL A 80 4.63 -3.08 -4.18
N GLN A 81 4.80 -2.84 -2.89
CA GLN A 81 5.32 -3.86 -1.96
C GLN A 81 4.23 -4.28 -0.99
N PHE A 82 4.06 -5.58 -0.79
CA PHE A 82 3.09 -6.14 0.13
C PHE A 82 3.79 -6.98 1.22
N LEU A 83 3.65 -6.59 2.48
CA LEU A 83 4.09 -7.36 3.63
C LEU A 83 2.99 -8.32 4.07
N LEU A 84 3.25 -9.62 3.99
CA LEU A 84 2.34 -10.67 4.45
C LEU A 84 2.82 -11.21 5.80
N PRO A 85 2.08 -10.96 6.91
CA PRO A 85 2.24 -11.71 8.15
C PRO A 85 1.92 -13.18 7.87
N TRP A 86 2.92 -14.04 8.01
CA TRP A 86 2.83 -15.42 7.54
C TRP A 86 2.04 -16.31 8.51
N ASP A 87 2.11 -16.02 9.81
CA ASP A 87 1.54 -16.81 10.89
C ASP A 87 0.43 -16.05 11.61
N ASP A 88 -0.30 -15.22 10.88
CA ASP A 88 -1.41 -14.46 11.44
C ASP A 88 -2.48 -15.39 12.04
N GLU A 89 -2.83 -15.18 13.31
CA GLU A 89 -3.81 -16.01 14.00
C GLU A 89 -5.26 -15.57 13.75
N HIS A 90 -5.45 -14.36 13.20
CA HIS A 90 -6.76 -13.73 13.03
C HIS A 90 -7.22 -13.68 11.58
N VAL A 91 -6.28 -13.72 10.63
CA VAL A 91 -6.57 -13.52 9.22
C VAL A 91 -5.88 -14.58 8.38
N ASP A 92 -6.70 -15.28 7.59
CA ASP A 92 -6.22 -16.34 6.72
C ASP A 92 -5.17 -15.82 5.73
N ARG A 93 -4.04 -16.54 5.67
CA ARG A 93 -2.95 -16.26 4.73
C ARG A 93 -3.42 -16.16 3.28
N SER A 94 -4.40 -16.99 2.90
CA SER A 94 -4.99 -17.01 1.56
C SER A 94 -5.64 -15.68 1.19
N SER A 95 -6.26 -14.97 2.14
CA SER A 95 -6.84 -13.64 1.88
C SER A 95 -5.77 -12.61 1.55
N GLY A 96 -4.64 -12.65 2.26
CA GLY A 96 -3.50 -11.78 1.94
C GLY A 96 -2.88 -12.07 0.57
N LEU A 97 -2.77 -13.34 0.19
CA LEU A 97 -2.31 -13.75 -1.14
C LEU A 97 -3.29 -13.32 -2.25
N ALA A 98 -4.59 -13.51 -2.03
CA ALA A 98 -5.62 -13.08 -2.97
C ALA A 98 -5.59 -11.56 -3.23
N LEU A 99 -5.34 -10.76 -2.17
CA LEU A 99 -5.14 -9.32 -2.32
C LEU A 99 -3.89 -9.00 -3.13
N PHE A 100 -2.77 -9.66 -2.84
CA PHE A 100 -1.53 -9.48 -3.60
C PHE A 100 -1.72 -9.78 -5.09
N ASP A 101 -2.41 -10.87 -5.41
CA ASP A 101 -2.71 -11.27 -6.78
C ASP A 101 -3.61 -10.25 -7.49
N ALA A 102 -4.57 -9.66 -6.77
CA ALA A 102 -5.52 -8.69 -7.32
C ALA A 102 -4.87 -7.36 -7.77
N PHE A 103 -3.72 -6.96 -7.21
CA PHE A 103 -3.04 -5.75 -7.67
C PHE A 103 -2.69 -5.84 -9.16
N ALA A 104 -3.14 -4.85 -9.95
CA ALA A 104 -2.85 -4.75 -11.38
C ALA A 104 -1.44 -4.19 -11.69
N SER A 105 -0.63 -3.97 -10.66
CA SER A 105 0.75 -3.52 -10.78
C SER A 105 1.61 -4.56 -11.47
N ALA A 106 2.29 -4.15 -12.54
CA ALA A 106 3.32 -4.95 -13.19
C ALA A 106 4.61 -5.03 -12.35
N GLU A 107 4.81 -4.08 -11.43
CA GLU A 107 5.96 -3.98 -10.54
C GLU A 107 5.52 -4.23 -9.09
N LYS A 108 5.27 -5.50 -8.74
CA LYS A 108 4.85 -5.88 -7.37
C LYS A 108 5.78 -6.91 -6.72
N THR A 109 6.04 -6.74 -5.43
CA THR A 109 6.85 -7.67 -4.61
C THR A 109 6.10 -8.09 -3.35
N LEU A 110 6.15 -9.39 -3.04
CA LEU A 110 5.59 -9.98 -1.82
C LEU A 110 6.70 -10.23 -0.80
N HIS A 111 6.54 -9.70 0.40
CA HIS A 111 7.42 -9.93 1.55
C HIS A 111 6.67 -10.78 2.58
N ALA A 112 6.86 -12.09 2.55
CA ALA A 112 6.33 -12.98 3.58
C ALA A 112 7.26 -13.01 4.80
N LYS A 113 6.72 -12.81 6.00
CA LYS A 113 7.49 -12.82 7.26
C LYS A 113 6.75 -13.59 8.34
N PRO A 114 7.44 -14.46 9.10
CA PRO A 114 6.84 -15.10 10.27
C PRO A 114 6.24 -14.11 11.26
N GLY A 115 5.18 -14.54 11.94
CA GLY A 115 4.50 -13.78 12.99
C GLY A 115 3.16 -13.15 12.58
N ASP A 116 2.47 -12.64 13.61
CA ASP A 116 1.15 -12.02 13.54
C ASP A 116 1.24 -10.55 13.08
N HIS A 117 0.20 -10.02 12.42
CA HIS A 117 0.15 -8.64 11.94
C HIS A 117 0.47 -7.56 12.99
N ARG A 118 0.21 -7.79 14.28
CA ARG A 118 0.52 -6.85 15.37
C ARG A 118 2.01 -6.79 15.69
N SER A 119 2.79 -7.78 15.27
CA SER A 119 4.20 -7.94 15.64
C SER A 119 5.14 -8.22 14.46
N VAL A 120 4.59 -8.34 13.24
CA VAL A 120 5.34 -8.64 12.03
C VAL A 120 6.44 -7.61 11.79
N ARG A 121 7.64 -8.08 11.44
CA ARG A 121 8.78 -7.20 11.18
C ARG A 121 8.80 -6.73 9.73
N TRP A 122 8.91 -5.42 9.53
CA TRP A 122 8.97 -4.74 8.23
C TRP A 122 10.33 -4.85 7.51
N VAL A 123 11.13 -5.86 7.85
CA VAL A 123 12.50 -5.97 7.35
C VAL A 123 12.53 -6.33 5.86
N GLY A 124 13.23 -5.52 5.07
CA GLY A 124 13.42 -5.73 3.63
C GLY A 124 12.25 -5.22 2.78
N VAL A 125 11.24 -4.62 3.39
CA VAL A 125 10.33 -3.68 2.73
C VAL A 125 11.07 -2.34 2.65
N ASP A 126 10.89 -1.60 1.56
CA ASP A 126 11.56 -0.31 1.39
C ASP A 126 11.15 0.67 2.52
N ASP A 127 12.16 1.18 3.22
CA ASP A 127 12.03 2.15 4.30
C ASP A 127 12.50 3.56 3.88
N ARG A 128 12.90 3.72 2.61
CA ARG A 128 13.33 4.99 2.04
C ARG A 128 12.27 5.55 1.11
N ARG A 129 12.31 6.88 0.95
CA ARG A 129 11.33 7.73 0.23
C ARG A 129 10.69 7.02 -0.99
N PRO A 130 9.36 7.15 -1.20
CA PRO A 130 8.61 6.44 -2.25
C PRO A 130 9.13 6.62 -3.70
N VAL A 131 10.01 7.59 -3.94
CA VAL A 131 10.79 7.77 -5.19
C VAL A 131 11.68 6.55 -5.52
N THR A 132 12.05 5.76 -4.51
CA THR A 132 13.02 4.66 -4.68
C THR A 132 12.39 3.40 -5.24
N LEU A 133 11.07 3.19 -5.08
CA LEU A 133 10.35 2.07 -5.70
C LEU A 133 10.54 2.04 -7.22
N THR A 134 10.45 3.19 -7.89
CA THR A 134 10.68 3.30 -9.35
C THR A 134 12.14 3.11 -9.77
N THR A 135 13.10 3.33 -8.85
CA THR A 135 14.55 3.32 -9.17
C THR A 135 15.20 1.97 -8.83
N ALA A 136 14.80 1.35 -7.72
CA ALA A 136 15.31 0.04 -7.28
C ALA A 136 14.88 -1.11 -8.23
N LEU A 137 13.68 -1.02 -8.80
CA LEU A 137 13.17 -1.99 -9.80
C LEU A 137 13.85 -1.83 -11.17
N LYS A 138 14.21 -0.60 -11.58
CA LYS A 138 14.98 -0.36 -12.82
C LYS A 138 16.41 -0.90 -12.77
N CYS A 139 17.08 -0.87 -11.62
CA CYS A 139 18.43 -1.43 -11.48
C CYS A 139 18.49 -2.97 -11.57
N ARG A 140 17.36 -3.68 -11.41
CA ARG A 140 17.28 -5.14 -11.55
C ARG A 140 17.19 -5.63 -13.01
N HIS A 141 16.76 -4.78 -13.94
CA HIS A 141 16.60 -5.11 -15.36
C HIS A 141 17.84 -4.78 -16.22
N MET A 142 18.94 -4.34 -15.59
CA MET A 142 20.21 -4.01 -16.26
C MET A 142 21.36 -4.96 -15.87
N ARG A 143 21.06 -6.18 -15.39
CA ARG A 143 22.06 -7.24 -15.17
C ARG A 143 21.68 -8.50 -15.93
#